data_AF-Q746R0-F1
#
_entry.id   AF-Q746R0-F1
#
_cell.length_a   1.000
_cell.length_b   1.000
_cell.length_c   1.000
_cell.angle_alpha   90.00
_cell.angle_beta   90.00
_cell.angle_gamma   90.00
#
_symmetry.space_group_name_H-M   'P 1'
#
loop_
_entity.id
_entity.type
_entity.pdbx_description
1 polymer ?
#
loop_
_entity_poly.entity_id
_entity_poly.type
_entity_poly.pdbx_seq_one_letter_code
_entity_poly.pdbx_strand_id
1 'polypeptide(L)'
;MPVKLKASDLFYKYPKDVVNRDQPKFRCKPDPSPFNRDDLYEVVAMMEAVMNELGSSDGRVLNLLEDIMHQDMPRFIESREMVFDCLVETARERLGLG
;
A
#
# COMPACT_ATOMS: atom_id res chain seq x y z
N MET A 1 -11.29 12.61 -4.68
CA MET A 1 -10.30 13.44 -3.95
C MET A 1 -9.14 12.55 -3.58
N PRO A 2 -7.89 13.01 -3.63
CA PRO A 2 -6.75 12.19 -3.24
C PRO A 2 -6.86 11.82 -1.76
N VAL A 3 -6.83 10.52 -1.47
CA VAL A 3 -6.77 9.97 -0.11
C VAL A 3 -5.46 10.44 0.53
N LYS A 4 -5.55 10.91 1.77
CA LYS A 4 -4.40 11.27 2.60
C LYS A 4 -4.47 10.51 3.89
N LEU A 5 -3.52 9.62 4.12
CA LEU A 5 -3.43 8.79 5.30
C LEU A 5 -2.42 9.37 6.29
N LYS A 6 -2.71 9.20 7.56
CA LYS A 6 -1.78 9.41 8.67
C LYS A 6 -1.31 8.06 9.16
N ALA A 7 -0.13 8.05 9.79
CA ALA A 7 0.38 6.86 10.46
C ALA A 7 -0.57 6.28 11.51
N SER A 8 -1.44 7.11 12.11
CA SER A 8 -2.45 6.70 13.09
C SER A 8 -3.65 5.97 12.48
N ASP A 9 -3.82 6.05 11.16
CA ASP A 9 -4.95 5.43 10.47
C ASP A 9 -4.68 3.95 10.16
N LEU A 10 -3.40 3.55 10.18
CA LEU A 10 -2.96 2.17 9.99
C LEU A 10 -3.20 1.33 11.25
N PHE A 11 -3.64 0.11 11.06
CA PHE A 11 -3.85 -0.87 12.12
C PHE A 11 -2.52 -1.45 12.62
N TYR A 12 -1.61 -1.81 11.71
CA TYR A 12 -0.30 -2.34 12.09
C TYR A 12 0.69 -1.20 12.36
N LYS A 13 1.69 -1.49 13.20
CA LYS A 13 2.77 -0.54 13.51
C LYS A 13 3.97 -0.81 12.60
N TYR A 14 4.37 0.20 11.85
CA TYR A 14 5.55 0.15 10.99
C TYR A 14 6.66 1.05 11.56
N PRO A 15 7.92 0.57 11.58
CA PRO A 15 9.05 1.44 11.88
C PRO A 15 9.19 2.55 10.83
N LYS A 16 9.84 3.64 11.23
CA LYS A 16 10.14 4.76 10.33
C LYS A 16 11.54 4.57 9.77
N ASP A 17 11.67 4.37 8.46
CA ASP A 17 12.99 4.45 7.83
C ASP A 17 13.38 5.92 7.68
N VAL A 18 14.05 6.44 8.72
CA VAL A 18 14.53 7.83 8.74
C VAL A 18 15.69 8.07 7.78
N VAL A 19 16.40 7.02 7.35
CA VAL A 19 17.55 7.12 6.45
C VAL A 19 17.06 7.38 5.03
N ASN A 20 16.03 6.68 4.60
CA ASN A 20 15.47 6.79 3.25
C ASN A 20 14.17 7.61 3.19
N ARG A 21 13.90 8.43 4.21
CA ARG A 21 12.67 9.24 4.29
C ARG A 21 12.54 10.21 3.13
N ASP A 22 13.64 10.81 2.70
CA ASP A 22 13.64 11.85 1.66
C ASP A 22 13.68 11.25 0.24
N GLN A 23 13.76 9.93 0.10
CA GLN A 23 13.67 9.27 -1.20
C GLN A 23 12.24 9.32 -1.75
N PRO A 24 12.07 9.42 -3.08
CA PRO A 24 10.75 9.33 -3.71
C PRO A 24 10.05 8.02 -3.35
N LYS A 25 8.85 8.13 -2.77
CA LYS A 25 7.95 7.01 -2.54
C LYS A 25 7.06 6.78 -3.75
N PHE A 26 6.38 5.63 -3.79
CA PHE A 26 5.51 5.25 -4.90
C PHE A 26 4.46 6.32 -5.18
N ARG A 27 4.19 6.59 -6.46
CA ARG A 27 3.17 7.56 -6.91
C ARG A 27 2.26 6.98 -7.96
N CYS A 28 2.84 6.35 -8.97
CA CYS A 28 2.14 5.69 -10.06
C CYS A 28 3.10 4.73 -10.77
N LYS A 29 2.55 3.86 -11.60
CA LYS A 29 3.32 3.01 -12.51
C LYS A 29 3.81 3.84 -13.71
N PRO A 30 4.94 3.46 -14.34
CA PRO A 30 5.85 2.37 -13.96
C PRO A 30 6.79 2.76 -12.81
N ASP A 31 6.99 1.87 -11.84
CA ASP A 31 7.99 2.01 -10.77
C ASP A 31 8.53 0.62 -10.37
N PRO A 32 9.65 0.18 -10.97
CA PRO A 32 10.24 -1.12 -10.69
C PRO A 32 11.06 -1.14 -9.41
N SER A 33 11.14 -0.04 -8.66
CA SER A 33 11.95 0.05 -7.45
C SER A 33 11.48 -0.96 -6.39
N PRO A 34 12.38 -1.47 -5.54
CA PRO A 34 12.00 -2.33 -4.43
C PRO A 34 11.00 -1.63 -3.49
N PHE A 35 10.08 -2.41 -2.92
CA PHE A 35 9.15 -1.96 -1.90
C PHE A 35 9.59 -2.41 -0.51
N ASN A 36 9.79 -1.47 0.39
CA ASN A 36 10.06 -1.75 1.79
C ASN A 36 8.74 -1.90 2.59
N ARG A 37 8.31 -3.16 2.81
CA ARG A 37 7.11 -3.50 3.60
C ARG A 37 7.18 -3.05 5.06
N ASP A 38 8.38 -2.83 5.58
CA ASP A 38 8.60 -2.44 6.96
C ASP A 38 8.74 -0.91 7.12
N ASP A 39 8.81 -0.11 6.05
CA ASP A 39 8.89 1.35 6.16
C ASP A 39 7.49 1.99 6.17
N LEU A 40 7.14 2.63 7.29
CA LEU A 40 5.92 3.40 7.46
C LEU A 40 5.66 4.36 6.29
N TYR A 41 6.68 5.08 5.84
CA TYR A 41 6.49 6.09 4.79
C TYR A 41 6.21 5.46 3.43
N GLU A 42 6.82 4.30 3.17
CA GLU A 42 6.63 3.51 1.96
C GLU A 42 5.25 2.85 1.94
N VAL A 43 4.85 2.25 3.06
CA VAL A 43 3.52 1.65 3.24
C VAL A 43 2.42 2.70 3.11
N VAL A 44 2.54 3.85 3.77
CA VAL A 44 1.53 4.93 3.67
C VAL A 44 1.34 5.37 2.22
N ALA A 45 2.43 5.64 1.49
CA ALA A 45 2.36 6.08 0.10
C ALA A 45 1.72 5.01 -0.81
N MET A 46 2.01 3.73 -0.56
CA MET A 46 1.41 2.63 -1.30
C MET A 46 -0.09 2.51 -1.02
N MET A 47 -0.50 2.54 0.25
CA MET A 47 -1.91 2.46 0.64
C MET A 47 -2.71 3.64 0.07
N GLU A 48 -2.17 4.85 0.11
CA GLU A 48 -2.80 6.02 -0.53
C GLU A 48 -3.01 5.80 -2.03
N ALA A 49 -1.99 5.32 -2.74
CA ALA A 49 -2.08 5.05 -4.18
C ALA A 49 -3.14 4.00 -4.50
N VAL A 50 -3.16 2.89 -3.76
CA VAL A 50 -4.14 1.81 -3.96
C VAL A 50 -5.56 2.28 -3.62
N MET A 51 -5.75 2.98 -2.50
CA MET A 51 -7.07 3.50 -2.12
C MET A 51 -7.60 4.52 -3.15
N ASN A 52 -6.72 5.33 -3.73
CA ASN A 52 -7.07 6.23 -4.83
C ASN A 52 -7.52 5.45 -6.08
N GLU A 53 -6.82 4.38 -6.44
CA GLU A 53 -7.18 3.49 -7.57
C GLU A 53 -8.52 2.78 -7.35
N LEU A 54 -8.80 2.36 -6.10
CA LEU A 54 -10.08 1.77 -5.71
C LEU A 54 -11.21 2.81 -5.53
N GLY A 55 -10.88 4.11 -5.58
CA GLY A 55 -11.83 5.19 -5.34
C GLY A 55 -12.42 5.21 -3.92
N SER A 56 -11.73 4.64 -2.94
CA SER A 56 -12.22 4.49 -1.56
C SER A 56 -11.40 5.30 -0.57
N SER A 57 -12.06 5.81 0.47
CA SER A 57 -11.43 6.42 1.65
C SER A 57 -11.87 5.75 2.96
N ASP A 58 -12.51 4.59 2.87
CA ASP A 58 -13.02 3.84 4.01
C ASP A 58 -11.88 3.11 4.74
N GLY A 59 -11.79 3.31 6.06
CA GLY A 59 -10.81 2.62 6.92
C GLY A 59 -10.96 1.10 6.91
N ARG A 60 -12.14 0.55 6.58
CA ARG A 60 -12.31 -0.90 6.39
C ARG A 60 -11.55 -1.40 5.16
N VAL A 61 -11.50 -0.61 4.09
CA VAL A 61 -10.71 -0.93 2.90
C VAL A 61 -9.22 -0.80 3.24
N LEU A 62 -8.81 0.21 4.01
CA LEU A 62 -7.42 0.33 4.47
C LEU A 62 -6.99 -0.91 5.28
N ASN A 63 -7.79 -1.34 6.25
CA ASN A 63 -7.49 -2.54 7.05
C ASN A 63 -7.41 -3.80 6.17
N LEU A 64 -8.31 -3.93 5.19
CA LEU A 64 -8.27 -5.03 4.23
C LEU A 64 -6.96 -5.04 3.44
N LEU A 65 -6.51 -3.88 2.96
CA LEU A 65 -5.24 -3.75 2.23
C LEU A 65 -4.04 -4.12 3.10
N GLU A 66 -4.06 -3.70 4.38
CA GLU A 66 -3.02 -4.10 5.33
C GLU A 66 -3.01 -5.62 5.55
N ASP A 67 -4.17 -6.26 5.72
CA ASP A 67 -4.26 -7.71 5.88
C ASP A 67 -3.76 -8.45 4.65
N ILE A 68 -4.12 -7.99 3.44
CA ILE A 68 -3.58 -8.56 2.19
C ILE A 68 -2.04 -8.47 2.18
N MET A 69 -1.49 -7.30 2.51
CA MET A 69 -0.05 -7.08 2.51
C MET A 69 0.70 -7.97 3.50
N HIS A 70 0.14 -8.20 4.69
CA HIS A 70 0.79 -8.96 5.76
C HIS A 70 0.56 -10.47 5.68
N GLN A 71 -0.63 -10.91 5.26
CA GLN A 71 -1.04 -12.32 5.38
C GLN A 71 -1.05 -13.04 4.03
N ASP A 72 -1.47 -12.35 2.97
CA ASP A 72 -1.79 -13.00 1.69
C ASP A 72 -0.71 -12.77 0.63
N MET A 73 0.03 -11.67 0.73
CA MET A 73 0.99 -11.27 -0.29
C MET A 73 2.20 -12.21 -0.35
N PRO A 74 2.45 -12.88 -1.50
CA PRO A 74 3.61 -13.75 -1.64
C PRO A 74 4.94 -12.98 -1.53
N ARG A 75 5.96 -13.63 -0.96
CA ARG A 75 7.27 -13.01 -0.74
C ARG A 75 7.98 -12.56 -2.01
N PHE A 76 7.75 -13.24 -3.14
CA PHE A 76 8.37 -12.90 -4.43
C PHE A 76 7.84 -11.59 -5.06
N ILE A 77 6.77 -11.02 -4.50
CA ILE A 77 6.29 -9.69 -4.86
C ILE A 77 7.18 -8.69 -4.14
N GLU A 78 8.14 -8.09 -4.84
CA GLU A 78 9.19 -7.27 -4.20
C GLU A 78 9.27 -5.84 -4.75
N SER A 79 8.79 -5.59 -5.98
CA SER A 79 8.76 -4.24 -6.54
C SER A 79 7.49 -3.49 -6.16
N ARG A 80 7.57 -2.16 -6.10
CA ARG A 80 6.43 -1.29 -5.83
C ARG A 80 5.28 -1.51 -6.81
N GLU A 81 5.59 -1.67 -8.09
CA GLU A 81 4.61 -1.98 -9.12
C GLU A 81 3.90 -3.32 -8.88
N MET A 82 4.63 -4.39 -8.56
CA MET A 82 4.00 -5.69 -8.28
C MET A 82 3.16 -5.64 -7.00
N VAL A 83 3.62 -4.92 -5.97
CA VAL A 83 2.86 -4.73 -4.72
C VAL A 83 1.57 -3.98 -4.97
N PHE A 84 1.62 -2.88 -5.73
CA PHE A 84 0.44 -2.12 -6.11
C PHE A 84 -0.58 -2.99 -6.85
N ASP A 85 -0.15 -3.70 -7.89
CA ASP A 85 -1.03 -4.56 -8.69
C ASP A 85 -1.63 -5.69 -7.84
N CYS A 86 -0.83 -6.33 -6.99
CA CYS A 86 -1.33 -7.35 -6.07
C CYS A 86 -2.43 -6.79 -5.14
N LEU A 87 -2.20 -5.63 -4.53
CA LEU A 87 -3.15 -5.04 -3.60
C LEU A 87 -4.46 -4.63 -4.30
N VAL A 88 -4.38 -3.98 -5.46
CA VAL A 88 -5.56 -3.56 -6.22
C VAL A 88 -6.40 -4.76 -6.65
N GLU A 89 -5.77 -5.75 -7.28
CA GLU A 89 -6.49 -6.89 -7.85
C GLU A 89 -7.10 -7.77 -6.75
N THR A 90 -6.34 -8.09 -5.70
CA THR A 90 -6.87 -8.86 -4.55
C THR A 90 -7.97 -8.11 -3.81
N ALA A 91 -7.85 -6.78 -3.65
CA ALA A 91 -8.90 -5.99 -3.01
C ALA A 91 -10.17 -5.92 -3.86
N ARG A 92 -10.05 -5.76 -5.19
CA ARG A 92 -11.20 -5.78 -6.10
C ARG A 92 -11.95 -7.09 -6.01
N GLU A 93 -11.23 -8.21 -6.04
CA GLU A 93 -11.84 -9.54 -5.89
C GLU A 93 -12.60 -9.66 -4.56
N ARG A 94 -12.00 -9.27 -3.44
CA ARG A 94 -12.63 -9.34 -2.11
C ARG A 94 -13.81 -8.40 -1.92
N LEU A 95 -13.82 -7.26 -2.62
CA LEU A 95 -14.91 -6.30 -2.60
C LEU A 95 -16.02 -6.62 -3.62
N GLY A 96 -15.84 -7.65 -4.45
CA GLY A 96 -16.79 -8.00 -5.52
C GLY A 96 -16.80 -7.00 -6.67
N LEU A 97 -15.65 -6.36 -6.94
CA LEU A 97 -15.42 -5.38 -8.01
C LEU A 97 -14.64 -5.96 -9.20
N GLY A 98 -14.39 -7.27 -9.21
CA GLY A 98 -13.67 -8.01 -10.26
C GLY A 98 -14.56 -8.55 -11.36
#